data_AF-A0A9K3HUJ7-F1
#
_entry.id   AF-A0A9K3HUJ7-F1
#
_cell.length_a   1.000
_cell.length_b   1.000
_cell.length_c   1.000
_cell.angle_alpha   90.00
_cell.angle_beta   90.00
_cell.angle_gamma   90.00
#
_symmetry.space_group_name_H-M   'P 1'
#
loop_
_entity.id
_entity.type
_entity.pdbx_description
1 polymer ?
#
loop_
_entity_poly.entity_id
_entity_poly.type
_entity_poly.pdbx_seq_one_letter_code
_entity_poly.pdbx_strand_id
1 'polypeptide(L)'
;MLLRLPKVKFVIVTLGADGCMMLQRSVEGESVQAEEIDADDLVEKLKCQSDSRTATPSCVSSDVTRLHAKGVGTVCGKLFLGTAEKIPQSELVDTTGAGDAFIGAVLYGICTNKPPEQMLPFAAQVAAIACRDLGARAGLPRLTDPRLAPLS
;
A
#
# COMPACT_ATOMS: atom_id res chain seq x y z
N MET A 1 -3.55 -8.97 14.24
CA MET A 1 -4.88 -8.97 13.60
C MET A 1 -5.05 -10.12 12.60
N LEU A 2 -4.17 -10.26 11.62
CA LEU A 2 -4.26 -11.28 10.54
C LEU A 2 -4.30 -12.73 11.07
N LEU A 3 -3.54 -13.05 12.12
CA LEU A 3 -3.54 -14.38 12.75
C LEU A 3 -4.87 -14.75 13.44
N ARG A 4 -5.64 -13.74 13.88
CA ARG A 4 -6.94 -13.95 14.56
C ARG A 4 -8.11 -14.03 13.57
N LEU A 5 -7.89 -13.65 12.31
CA LEU A 5 -8.92 -13.57 11.27
C LEU A 5 -8.54 -14.47 10.09
N PRO A 6 -8.82 -15.79 10.16
CA PRO A 6 -8.32 -16.76 9.18
C PRO A 6 -8.86 -16.55 7.76
N LYS A 7 -10.02 -15.87 7.62
CA LYS A 7 -10.63 -15.57 6.31
C LYS A 7 -10.06 -14.31 5.64
N VAL A 8 -9.33 -13.47 6.37
CA VAL A 8 -8.74 -12.24 5.81
C VAL A 8 -7.59 -12.61 4.87
N LYS A 9 -7.68 -12.14 3.63
CA LYS A 9 -6.72 -12.42 2.56
C LYS A 9 -5.54 -11.47 2.57
N PHE A 10 -5.74 -10.22 2.96
CA PHE A 10 -4.69 -9.24 3.11
C PHE A 10 -5.08 -8.16 4.12
N VAL A 11 -4.10 -7.42 4.60
CA VAL A 11 -4.28 -6.20 5.39
C VAL A 11 -3.41 -5.11 4.79
N ILE A 12 -3.95 -3.89 4.68
CA ILE A 12 -3.21 -2.70 4.28
C ILE A 12 -3.17 -1.73 5.45
N VAL A 13 -2.02 -1.12 5.70
CA VAL A 13 -1.82 -0.06 6.69
C VAL A 13 -1.29 1.16 5.94
N THR A 14 -2.01 2.27 6.06
CA THR A 14 -1.55 3.57 5.55
C THR A 14 -0.57 4.19 6.55
N LEU A 15 0.52 4.76 6.04
CA LEU A 15 1.61 5.37 6.81
C LEU A 15 1.71 6.88 6.57
N GLY A 16 0.64 7.50 6.05
CA GLY A 16 0.64 8.94 5.73
C GLY A 16 1.61 9.28 4.60
N ALA A 17 2.51 10.23 4.85
CA ALA A 17 3.52 10.67 3.88
C ALA A 17 4.53 9.58 3.52
N ASP A 18 4.65 8.52 4.33
CA ASP A 18 5.52 7.38 4.07
C ASP A 18 4.85 6.31 3.17
N GLY A 19 3.58 6.52 2.78
CA GLY A 19 2.87 5.64 1.84
C GLY A 19 2.04 4.57 2.55
N CYS A 20 2.24 3.30 2.20
CA CYS A 20 1.47 2.20 2.75
C CYS A 20 2.26 0.88 2.77
N MET A 21 1.81 -0.03 3.63
CA MET A 21 2.27 -1.42 3.68
C MET A 21 1.09 -2.36 3.51
N MET A 22 1.24 -3.39 2.69
CA MET A 22 0.24 -4.45 2.53
C MET A 22 0.87 -5.81 2.79
N LEU A 23 0.21 -6.61 3.63
CA LEU A 23 0.54 -8.00 3.84
C LEU A 23 -0.56 -8.87 3.23
N GLN A 24 -0.21 -9.64 2.20
CA GLN A 24 -1.11 -10.59 1.55
C GLN A 24 -0.78 -12.00 2.00
N ARG A 25 -1.76 -12.73 2.52
CA ARG A 25 -1.61 -14.13 2.92
C ARG A 25 -1.49 -15.01 1.68
N SER A 26 -0.53 -15.93 1.68
CA SER A 26 -0.44 -17.02 0.70
C SER A 26 -0.82 -18.36 1.34
N VAL A 27 -1.48 -19.22 0.57
CA VAL A 27 -1.81 -20.61 0.95
C VAL A 27 -0.78 -21.59 0.39
N GLU A 28 0.00 -21.17 -0.62
CA GLU A 28 0.96 -22.03 -1.34
C GLU A 28 2.24 -22.33 -0.53
N GLY A 29 2.49 -21.61 0.57
CA GLY A 29 3.70 -21.75 1.37
C GLY A 29 3.57 -22.58 2.65
N GLU A 30 2.43 -23.21 2.92
CA GLU A 30 2.27 -24.05 4.12
C GLU A 30 3.16 -25.31 4.09
N SER A 31 3.56 -25.77 2.90
CA SER A 31 4.39 -26.97 2.68
C SER A 31 5.89 -26.71 2.54
N VAL A 32 6.34 -25.45 2.53
CA VAL A 32 7.76 -25.11 2.35
C VAL A 32 8.43 -25.00 3.72
N GLN A 33 9.49 -25.79 3.95
CA GLN A 33 10.51 -25.58 4.99
C GLN A 33 11.31 -24.31 4.70
N ALA A 34 10.63 -23.18 4.48
CA ALA A 34 11.26 -21.89 4.30
C ALA A 34 11.69 -21.37 5.67
N GLU A 35 12.92 -20.88 5.75
CA GLU A 35 13.43 -20.15 6.92
C GLU A 35 12.50 -18.99 7.25
N GLU A 36 12.23 -18.79 8.55
CA GLU A 36 11.45 -17.66 9.01
C GLU A 36 12.27 -16.37 8.84
N ILE A 37 11.68 -15.39 8.16
CA ILE A 37 12.26 -14.06 8.01
C ILE A 37 11.58 -13.13 9.01
N ASP A 38 12.37 -12.36 9.75
CA ASP A 38 11.83 -11.31 10.62
C ASP A 38 11.14 -10.24 9.77
N ALA A 39 9.92 -9.87 10.17
CA ALA A 39 9.09 -8.93 9.42
C ALA A 39 9.74 -7.55 9.33
N ASP A 40 10.43 -7.08 10.36
CA ASP A 40 11.06 -5.76 10.38
C ASP A 40 12.27 -5.74 9.45
N ASP A 41 13.09 -6.80 9.45
CA ASP A 41 14.23 -6.95 8.54
C ASP A 41 13.79 -6.93 7.06
N LEU A 42 12.68 -7.60 6.74
CA LEU A 42 12.14 -7.58 5.39
C LEU A 42 11.61 -6.20 4.99
N VAL A 43 10.95 -5.49 5.90
CA VAL A 43 10.49 -4.12 5.66
C VAL A 43 11.68 -3.22 5.33
N GLU A 44 12.76 -3.27 6.11
CA GLU A 44 13.96 -2.48 5.86
C GLU A 44 14.61 -2.84 4.51
N LYS A 45 14.67 -4.14 4.18
CA LYS A 45 15.14 -4.60 2.87
C LYS A 45 14.31 -4.02 1.72
N LEU A 46 12.97 -4.00 1.84
CA LEU A 46 12.08 -3.43 0.81
C LEU A 46 12.20 -1.91 0.73
N LYS A 47 12.37 -1.21 1.86
CA LYS A 47 12.61 0.25 1.86
C LYS A 47 13.85 0.61 1.05
N CYS A 48 14.94 -0.16 1.18
CA CYS A 48 16.16 0.04 0.37
C CYS A 48 15.93 -0.15 -1.14
N GLN A 49 14.90 -0.90 -1.54
CA GLN A 49 14.56 -1.16 -2.94
C GLN A 49 13.55 -0.15 -3.51
N SER A 50 12.84 0.56 -2.64
CA SER A 50 11.89 1.60 -3.04
C SER A 50 12.63 2.88 -3.45
N ASP A 51 12.31 3.43 -4.62
CA ASP A 51 12.85 4.72 -5.04
C ASP A 51 12.03 5.85 -4.41
N SER A 52 12.55 6.46 -3.34
CA SER A 52 11.93 7.60 -2.68
C SER A 52 12.16 8.93 -3.42
N ARG A 53 12.88 8.94 -4.54
CA ARG A 53 13.21 10.18 -5.28
C ARG A 53 12.15 10.56 -6.31
N THR A 54 11.34 9.60 -6.78
CA THR A 54 10.29 9.87 -7.76
C THR A 54 9.09 10.54 -7.09
N ALA A 55 8.51 11.53 -7.76
CA ALA A 55 7.28 12.17 -7.29
C ALA A 55 6.09 11.20 -7.36
N THR A 56 6.07 10.31 -8.36
CA THR A 56 4.99 9.33 -8.57
C THR A 56 5.07 8.18 -7.57
N PRO A 57 3.94 7.76 -6.98
CA PRO A 57 3.84 6.55 -6.17
C PRO A 57 4.35 5.31 -6.91
N SER A 58 5.04 4.45 -6.18
CA SER A 58 5.54 3.17 -6.67
C SER A 58 5.27 2.08 -5.63
N CYS A 59 5.42 0.81 -6.03
CA CYS A 59 5.23 -0.33 -5.14
C CYS A 59 6.32 -1.36 -5.39
N VAL A 60 6.93 -1.84 -4.30
CA VAL A 60 7.85 -2.99 -4.30
C VAL A 60 7.26 -4.11 -3.46
N SER A 61 7.67 -5.34 -3.75
CA SER A 61 7.13 -6.52 -3.07
C SER A 61 8.18 -7.58 -2.85
N SER A 62 8.04 -8.35 -1.76
CA SER A 62 8.85 -9.54 -1.52
C SER A 62 8.41 -10.72 -2.38
N ASP A 63 9.17 -11.82 -2.39
CA ASP A 63 8.62 -13.13 -2.73
C ASP A 63 7.70 -13.64 -1.61
N VAL A 64 6.99 -14.74 -1.86
CA VAL A 64 6.22 -15.43 -0.82
C VAL A 64 7.20 -15.99 0.21
N THR A 65 7.05 -15.57 1.46
CA THR A 65 7.92 -15.99 2.56
C THR A 65 7.14 -16.22 3.84
N ARG A 66 7.80 -16.87 4.81
CA ARG A 66 7.28 -17.10 6.16
C ARG A 66 7.75 -15.97 7.06
N LEU A 67 6.85 -15.03 7.34
CA LEU A 67 7.12 -13.81 8.10
C LEU A 67 6.88 -14.05 9.58
N HIS A 68 7.90 -13.83 10.39
CA HIS A 68 7.83 -13.88 11.84
C HIS A 68 7.81 -12.47 12.41
N ALA A 69 6.96 -12.23 13.41
CA ALA A 69 7.03 -11.02 14.22
C ALA A 69 7.04 -11.39 15.71
N LYS A 70 8.05 -10.89 16.43
CA LYS A 70 8.30 -11.21 17.83
C LYS A 70 7.08 -10.91 18.71
N GLY A 71 6.59 -11.91 19.44
CA GLY A 71 5.44 -11.78 20.32
C GLY A 71 4.07 -11.74 19.60
N VAL A 72 4.04 -11.88 18.27
CA VAL A 72 2.81 -11.91 17.47
C VAL A 72 2.60 -13.29 16.87
N GLY A 73 3.62 -13.84 16.21
CA GLY A 73 3.57 -15.15 15.54
C GLY A 73 3.97 -15.07 14.07
N THR A 74 3.68 -16.14 13.34
CA THR A 74 4.17 -16.36 11.97
C THR A 74 3.03 -16.38 10.96
N VAL A 75 3.25 -15.75 9.80
CA VAL A 75 2.30 -15.73 8.66
C VAL A 75 3.03 -15.97 7.35
N CYS A 76 2.51 -16.87 6.51
CA CYS A 76 3.02 -17.05 5.17
C CYS A 76 2.34 -16.06 4.20
N GLY A 77 3.12 -15.33 3.43
CA GLY A 77 2.58 -14.31 2.56
C GLY A 77 3.60 -13.50 1.80
N LYS A 78 3.08 -12.53 1.06
CA LYS A 78 3.83 -11.53 0.29
C LYS A 78 3.66 -10.18 0.99
N LEU A 79 4.78 -9.48 1.21
CA LEU A 79 4.78 -8.12 1.76
C LEU A 79 4.97 -7.13 0.62
N PHE A 80 4.18 -6.07 0.64
CA PHE A 80 4.26 -4.96 -0.32
C PHE A 80 4.49 -3.66 0.43
N LEU A 81 5.33 -2.80 -0.14
CA LEU A 81 5.59 -1.46 0.33
C LEU A 81 5.30 -0.49 -0.82
N GLY A 82 4.32 0.39 -0.61
CA GLY A 82 3.95 1.43 -1.56
C GLY A 82 4.38 2.80 -1.05
N THR A 83 4.92 3.65 -1.92
CA THR A 83 5.29 5.04 -1.59
C THR A 83 4.09 5.98 -1.75
N ALA A 84 4.10 7.11 -1.03
CA ALA A 84 3.17 8.21 -1.28
C ALA A 84 3.72 9.17 -2.34
N GLU A 85 2.82 9.94 -2.97
CA GLU A 85 3.24 11.07 -3.79
C GLU A 85 3.86 12.15 -2.89
N LYS A 86 4.98 12.73 -3.33
CA LYS A 86 5.53 13.92 -2.66
C LYS A 86 4.80 15.17 -3.13
N ILE A 87 3.78 15.55 -2.38
CA ILE A 87 3.01 16.78 -2.65
C ILE A 87 3.88 18.00 -2.29
N PRO A 88 4.08 18.97 -3.19
CA PRO A 88 4.73 20.23 -2.84
C PRO A 88 3.99 20.92 -1.70
N GLN A 89 4.72 21.54 -0.76
CA GLN A 89 4.10 22.18 0.41
C GLN A 89 3.06 23.25 0.02
N SER A 90 3.26 23.94 -1.12
CA SER A 90 2.32 24.92 -1.66
C SER A 90 1.00 24.33 -2.18
N GLU A 91 0.96 23.02 -2.44
CA GLU A 91 -0.22 22.29 -2.94
C GLU A 91 -0.92 21.48 -1.84
N LEU A 92 -0.28 21.26 -0.69
CA LEU A 92 -0.86 20.50 0.42
C LEU A 92 -1.83 21.38 1.21
N VAL A 93 -3.13 21.12 1.09
CA VAL A 93 -4.20 21.95 1.66
C VAL A 93 -4.81 21.31 2.91
N ASP A 94 -5.28 20.07 2.81
CA ASP A 94 -6.00 19.38 3.88
C ASP A 94 -5.84 17.87 3.74
N THR A 95 -5.42 17.16 4.79
CA THR A 95 -5.24 15.69 4.76
C THR A 95 -6.48 14.92 5.22
N THR A 96 -7.54 15.63 5.61
CA THR A 96 -8.80 15.03 6.07
C THR A 96 -9.36 14.09 4.99
N GLY A 97 -9.62 12.83 5.35
CA GLY A 97 -10.20 11.84 4.44
C GLY A 97 -9.23 11.18 3.46
N ALA A 98 -7.92 11.49 3.49
CA ALA A 98 -6.93 10.86 2.61
C ALA A 98 -6.90 9.32 2.73
N GLY A 99 -7.05 8.79 3.94
CA GLY A 99 -7.16 7.35 4.18
C GLY A 99 -8.43 6.75 3.58
N ASP A 100 -9.57 7.44 3.66
CA ASP A 100 -10.83 6.99 3.05
C ASP A 100 -10.75 7.02 1.52
N ALA A 101 -10.13 8.05 0.95
CA ALA A 101 -9.85 8.16 -0.48
C ALA A 101 -8.94 7.00 -0.96
N PHE A 102 -7.89 6.69 -0.19
CA PHE A 102 -7.02 5.53 -0.44
C PHE A 102 -7.82 4.22 -0.44
N ILE A 103 -8.66 3.99 0.59
CA ILE A 103 -9.48 2.78 0.70
C ILE A 103 -10.48 2.69 -0.47
N GLY A 104 -11.12 3.80 -0.84
CA GLY A 104 -12.02 3.84 -2.00
C GLY A 104 -11.32 3.46 -3.31
N ALA A 105 -10.07 3.93 -3.49
CA ALA A 105 -9.26 3.59 -4.64
C ALA A 105 -8.75 2.13 -4.62
N VAL A 106 -8.46 1.56 -3.44
CA VAL A 106 -8.20 0.12 -3.29
C VAL A 106 -9.43 -0.69 -3.70
N LEU A 107 -10.63 -0.30 -3.24
CA LEU A 107 -11.87 -0.98 -3.64
C LEU A 107 -12.09 -0.91 -5.16
N TYR A 108 -11.85 0.26 -5.77
CA TYR A 108 -11.86 0.39 -7.23
C TYR A 108 -10.87 -0.59 -7.88
N GLY A 109 -9.61 -0.62 -7.42
CA GLY A 109 -8.58 -1.53 -7.93
C GLY A 109 -8.99 -3.00 -7.86
N ILE A 110 -9.59 -3.43 -6.75
CA ILE A 110 -10.15 -4.79 -6.59
C ILE A 110 -11.24 -5.04 -7.62
N CYS A 111 -12.22 -4.13 -7.76
CA CYS A 111 -13.31 -4.26 -8.72
C CYS A 111 -12.83 -4.27 -10.18
N THR A 112 -11.69 -3.66 -10.47
CA THR A 112 -11.06 -3.65 -11.80
C THR A 112 -9.95 -4.68 -11.98
N ASN A 113 -9.78 -5.62 -11.05
CA ASN A 113 -8.74 -6.66 -11.08
C ASN A 113 -7.30 -6.11 -11.22
N LYS A 114 -7.01 -4.94 -10.64
CA LYS A 114 -5.64 -4.42 -10.59
C LYS A 114 -4.82 -5.27 -9.60
N PRO A 115 -3.63 -5.77 -9.98
CA PRO A 115 -2.73 -6.42 -9.04
C PRO A 115 -2.25 -5.41 -7.97
N PRO A 116 -1.83 -5.85 -6.77
CA PRO A 116 -1.39 -4.96 -5.71
C PRO A 116 -0.32 -3.94 -6.13
N GLU A 117 0.60 -4.34 -7.00
CA GLU A 117 1.68 -3.51 -7.54
C GLU A 117 1.17 -2.31 -8.36
N GLN A 118 -0.05 -2.39 -8.90
CA GLN A 118 -0.72 -1.28 -9.60
C GLN A 118 -1.77 -0.60 -8.72
N MET A 119 -2.46 -1.38 -7.89
CA MET A 119 -3.52 -0.89 -7.01
C MET A 119 -2.99 0.06 -5.93
N LEU A 120 -1.88 -0.29 -5.26
CA LEU A 120 -1.34 0.52 -4.16
C LEU A 120 -0.81 1.89 -4.65
N PRO A 121 -0.04 1.99 -5.75
CA PRO A 121 0.35 3.29 -6.29
C PRO A 121 -0.85 4.13 -6.75
N PHE A 122 -1.83 3.51 -7.42
CA PHE A 122 -3.05 4.19 -7.82
C PHE A 122 -3.80 4.76 -6.60
N ALA A 123 -3.96 3.97 -5.54
CA ALA A 123 -4.62 4.42 -4.33
C ALA A 123 -3.86 5.53 -3.60
N ALA A 124 -2.54 5.44 -3.55
CA ALA A 124 -1.69 6.50 -3.02
C ALA A 124 -1.84 7.81 -3.82
N GLN A 125 -1.91 7.72 -5.15
CA GLN A 125 -2.10 8.88 -6.02
C GLN A 125 -3.49 9.51 -5.82
N VAL A 126 -4.56 8.72 -5.70
CA VAL A 126 -5.90 9.22 -5.40
C VAL A 126 -5.93 9.96 -4.06
N ALA A 127 -5.32 9.39 -3.02
CA ALA A 127 -5.22 10.04 -1.71
C ALA A 127 -4.43 11.36 -1.79
N ALA A 128 -3.33 11.37 -2.53
CA ALA A 128 -2.52 12.58 -2.69
C ALA A 128 -3.22 13.69 -3.48
N ILE A 129 -4.03 13.35 -4.49
CA ILE A 129 -4.87 14.32 -5.20
C ILE A 129 -5.92 14.90 -4.25
N ALA A 130 -6.56 14.05 -3.44
CA ALA A 130 -7.54 14.48 -2.45
C ALA A 130 -6.97 15.50 -1.46
N CYS A 131 -5.70 15.37 -1.08
CA CYS A 131 -5.04 16.28 -0.15
C CYS A 131 -4.85 17.73 -0.65
N ARG A 132 -5.16 18.01 -1.92
CA ARG A 132 -4.98 19.32 -2.57
C ARG A 132 -6.20 20.23 -2.52
N ASP A 133 -7.27 19.78 -1.88
CA ASP A 133 -8.50 20.54 -1.71
C ASP A 133 -9.03 20.41 -0.28
N LEU A 134 -9.86 21.35 0.15
CA LEU A 134 -10.39 21.40 1.50
C LEU A 134 -11.52 20.37 1.70
N GLY A 135 -11.39 19.56 2.75
CA GLY A 135 -12.38 18.58 3.18
C GLY A 135 -12.28 17.23 2.48
N ALA A 136 -12.92 16.21 3.08
CA ALA A 136 -12.71 14.80 2.75
C ALA A 136 -13.13 14.34 1.33
N ARG A 137 -13.99 15.09 0.64
CA ARG A 137 -14.63 14.64 -0.61
C ARG A 137 -14.41 15.56 -1.81
N ALA A 138 -14.15 16.85 -1.57
CA ALA A 138 -14.07 17.84 -2.62
C ALA A 138 -12.91 17.55 -3.59
N GLY A 139 -11.75 17.15 -3.05
CA GLY A 139 -10.55 16.83 -3.82
C GLY A 139 -10.54 15.45 -4.49
N LEU A 140 -11.61 14.65 -4.40
CA LEU A 140 -11.61 13.32 -5.00
C LEU A 140 -11.50 13.41 -6.53
N PRO A 141 -10.50 12.76 -7.15
CA PRO A 141 -10.31 12.83 -8.59
C PRO A 141 -11.37 12.06 -9.36
N ARG A 142 -11.62 12.50 -10.59
CA ARG A 142 -12.23 11.66 -11.63
C ARG A 142 -11.15 10.81 -12.29
N LEU A 143 -11.54 9.71 -12.94
CA LEU A 143 -10.58 8.87 -13.68
C LEU A 143 -9.82 9.63 -14.79
N THR A 144 -10.37 10.73 -15.28
CA THR A 144 -9.74 11.61 -16.28
C THR A 144 -8.77 12.61 -15.68
N ASP A 145 -8.50 12.57 -14.36
CA ASP A 145 -7.51 13.46 -13.74
C ASP A 145 -6.12 13.20 -14.33
N PRO A 146 -5.42 14.23 -14.85
CA PRO A 146 -4.12 14.05 -15.50
C PRO A 146 -3.06 13.47 -14.56
N ARG A 147 -3.18 13.64 -13.24
CA ARG A 147 -2.25 13.07 -12.26
C ARG A 147 -2.43 11.55 -12.10
N LEU A 148 -3.53 10.97 -12.58
CA LEU A 148 -3.74 9.52 -12.62
C LEU A 148 -3.23 8.85 -13.89
N ALA A 149 -2.96 9.61 -14.97
CA ALA A 149 -2.54 9.06 -16.26
C ALA A 149 -1.33 8.11 -16.22
N PRO A 150 -0.32 8.29 -15.34
CA PRO A 150 0.80 7.34 -15.23
C PRO A 150 0.41 5.97 -14.63
N LEU A 151 -0.77 5.85 -14.03
CA LEU A 151 -1.22 4.72 -13.19
C LEU A 151 -2.55 4.10 -13.66
N SER A 152 -3.16 4.68 -14.70
CA SER A 152 -4.45 4.27 -15.26
C SER A 152 -4.35 2.96 -16.02
#